data_AF-A0A414A4Y2-F1
#
_entry.id   AF-A0A414A4Y2-F1
#
_cell.length_a   1.000
_cell.length_b   1.000
_cell.length_c   1.000
_cell.angle_alpha   90.00
_cell.angle_beta   90.00
_cell.angle_gamma   90.00
#
_symmetry.space_group_name_H-M   'P 1'
#
loop_
_entity.id
_entity.type
_entity.pdbx_description
1 polymer ?
#
loop_
_entity_poly.entity_id
_entity_poly.type
_entity_poly.pdbx_seq_one_letter_code
_entity_poly.pdbx_strand_id
1 'polypeptide(L)'
;MKEVLKKLRTLEAEMEEAENQSEYWMEEEHLDMEKSNSYEAEADRLYQEVYKMHNQVADFIVSLTSGQIDKVMAMTMMRQRREDVERILEAA
;
A
#
# COMPACT_ATOMS: atom_id res chain seq x y z
N MET A 1 -5.71 1.25 -15.44
CA MET A 1 -5.29 1.40 -14.03
C MET A 1 -6.06 0.56 -13.02
N LYS A 2 -7.31 0.17 -13.31
CA LYS A 2 -8.15 -0.68 -12.44
C LYS A 2 -7.43 -1.88 -11.79
N GLU A 3 -6.74 -2.70 -12.59
CA GLU A 3 -6.03 -3.88 -12.04
C GLU A 3 -4.88 -3.51 -11.09
N VAL A 4 -4.17 -2.41 -11.36
CA VAL A 4 -3.10 -1.93 -10.48
C VAL A 4 -3.67 -1.45 -9.15
N LEU A 5 -4.78 -0.71 -9.17
CA LEU A 5 -5.45 -0.23 -7.97
C LEU A 5 -6.02 -1.39 -7.14
N LYS A 6 -6.62 -2.39 -7.81
CA LYS A 6 -7.09 -3.61 -7.15
C LYS A 6 -5.94 -4.35 -6.48
N LYS A 7 -4.82 -4.55 -7.19
CA LYS A 7 -3.63 -5.19 -6.62
C LYS A 7 -3.07 -4.38 -5.45
N LEU A 8 -3.11 -3.04 -5.52
CA LEU A 8 -2.63 -2.17 -4.45
C LEU A 8 -3.44 -2.39 -3.18
N ARG A 9 -4.77 -2.44 -3.29
CA ARG A 9 -5.66 -2.76 -2.17
C ARG A 9 -5.38 -4.12 -1.56
N THR A 10 -5.15 -5.13 -2.39
CA THR A 10 -4.79 -6.48 -1.93
C THR A 10 -3.48 -6.47 -1.15
N LEU A 11 -2.43 -5.84 -1.69
CA LEU A 11 -1.14 -5.75 -1.01
C LEU A 11 -1.20 -4.93 0.28
N GLU A 12 -1.98 -3.85 0.32
CA GLU A 12 -2.23 -3.06 1.53
C GLU A 12 -2.89 -3.92 2.63
N ALA A 13 -3.88 -4.74 2.27
CA ALA A 13 -4.55 -5.64 3.21
C ALA A 13 -3.66 -6.79 3.68
N GLU A 14 -2.88 -7.40 2.78
CA GLU A 14 -1.90 -8.44 3.14
C GLU A 14 -0.82 -7.89 4.09
N MET A 15 -0.37 -6.65 3.86
CA MET A 15 0.61 -5.98 4.73
C MET A 15 0.05 -5.77 6.14
N GLU A 16 -1.18 -5.24 6.24
CA GLU A 16 -1.87 -5.05 7.52
C GLU A 16 -2.09 -6.40 8.25
N GLU A 17 -2.43 -7.46 7.52
CA GLU A 17 -2.56 -8.80 8.11
C GLU A 17 -1.22 -9.30 8.66
N ALA A 18 -0.11 -9.14 7.92
CA ALA A 18 1.22 -9.53 8.39
C ALA A 18 1.65 -8.73 9.63
N GLU A 19 1.40 -7.42 9.67
CA GLU A 19 1.64 -6.57 10.84
C GLU A 19 0.85 -7.07 12.06
N ASN A 20 -0.45 -7.32 11.90
CA ASN A 20 -1.31 -7.85 12.96
C ASN A 20 -0.86 -9.24 13.45
N GLN A 21 -0.41 -10.12 12.55
CA GLN A 21 0.13 -11.42 12.93
C GLN A 21 1.44 -11.28 13.71
N SER A 22 2.33 -10.37 13.29
CA SER A 22 3.55 -10.09 14.05
C SER A 22 3.21 -9.63 15.47
N GLU A 23 2.26 -8.70 15.63
CA GLU A 23 1.83 -8.22 16.95
C GLU A 23 1.19 -9.33 17.80
N TYR A 24 0.36 -10.18 17.20
CA TYR A 24 -0.29 -11.30 17.89
C TYR A 24 0.73 -12.26 18.53
N TRP A 25 1.80 -12.62 17.80
CA TRP A 25 2.84 -13.52 18.33
C TRP A 25 3.78 -12.85 19.35
N MET A 26 3.63 -11.55 19.60
CA MET A 26 4.32 -10.81 20.66
C MET A 26 3.51 -10.72 21.96
N GLU A 27 2.23 -11.10 21.94
CA GLU A 27 1.38 -11.11 23.13
C GLU A 27 1.85 -12.18 24.13
N GLU A 28 1.83 -11.88 25.43
CA GLU A 28 2.37 -12.76 26.49
C GLU A 28 1.74 -14.17 26.48
N GLU A 29 0.46 -14.28 26.11
CA GLU A 29 -0.26 -15.56 26.02
C GLU A 29 0.21 -16.45 24.86
N HIS A 30 0.73 -15.83 23.80
CA HIS A 30 1.04 -16.49 22.53
C HIS A 30 2.51 -16.36 22.12
N LEU A 31 3.37 -15.84 23.01
CA LEU A 31 4.72 -15.41 22.71
C LEU A 31 5.52 -16.44 21.89
N ASP A 32 5.76 -16.11 20.64
CA ASP A 32 6.54 -16.89 19.69
C ASP A 32 7.37 -15.91 18.84
N MET A 33 8.56 -15.59 19.34
CA MET A 33 9.46 -14.62 18.70
C MET A 33 9.85 -15.02 17.29
N GLU A 34 9.97 -16.32 16.99
CA GLU A 34 10.34 -16.78 15.65
C GLU A 34 9.21 -16.51 14.66
N LYS A 35 7.96 -16.79 15.05
CA LYS A 35 6.80 -16.43 14.22
C LYS A 35 6.63 -14.93 14.08
N SER A 36 6.74 -14.16 15.16
CA SER A 36 6.68 -12.69 15.09
C SER A 36 7.69 -12.17 14.07
N ASN A 37 8.97 -12.55 14.21
CA ASN A 37 10.02 -12.10 13.29
C ASN A 37 9.75 -12.52 11.83
N SER A 38 9.13 -13.68 11.62
CA SER A 38 8.77 -14.13 10.26
C SER A 38 7.69 -13.26 9.61
N TYR A 39 6.69 -12.86 10.39
CA TYR A 39 5.64 -11.96 9.93
C TYR A 39 6.11 -10.52 9.78
N GLU A 40 6.99 -10.05 10.66
CA GLU A 40 7.66 -8.74 10.53
C GLU A 40 8.46 -8.66 9.21
N ALA A 41 9.25 -9.70 8.90
CA ALA A 41 9.99 -9.77 7.64
C ALA A 41 9.07 -9.82 6.40
N GLU A 42 7.89 -10.43 6.53
CA GLU A 42 6.87 -10.42 5.47
C GLU A 42 6.23 -9.03 5.31
N ALA A 43 5.87 -8.37 6.42
CA ALA A 43 5.35 -7.01 6.41
C ALA A 43 6.36 -6.05 5.75
N ASP A 44 7.65 -6.15 6.05
CA ASP A 44 8.72 -5.38 5.42
C ASP A 44 8.78 -5.59 3.90
N ARG A 45 8.64 -6.84 3.44
CA ARG A 45 8.58 -7.15 2.00
C ARG A 45 7.36 -6.49 1.36
N LEU A 46 6.20 -6.64 1.97
CA LEU A 46 4.93 -6.10 1.47
C LEU A 46 4.95 -4.57 1.45
N TYR A 47 5.52 -3.92 2.47
CA TYR A 47 5.71 -2.47 2.53
C TYR A 47 6.47 -1.95 1.31
N GLN A 48 7.56 -2.62 0.92
CA GLN A 48 8.33 -2.25 -0.27
C GLN A 48 7.51 -2.39 -1.57
N GLU A 49 6.66 -3.42 -1.67
CA GLU A 49 5.79 -3.64 -2.82
C GLU A 49 4.66 -2.60 -2.90
N VAL A 50 3.99 -2.34 -1.78
CA VAL A 50 2.98 -1.28 -1.63
C VAL A 50 3.57 0.07 -2.02
N TYR A 51 4.77 0.41 -1.52
CA TYR A 51 5.44 1.66 -1.85
C TYR A 51 5.77 1.79 -3.34
N LYS A 52 6.25 0.73 -3.99
CA LYS A 52 6.50 0.72 -5.45
C LYS A 52 5.22 0.96 -6.23
N MET A 53 4.12 0.34 -5.82
CA MET A 53 2.84 0.48 -6.51
C MET A 53 2.21 1.87 -6.30
N HIS A 54 2.31 2.44 -5.09
CA HIS A 54 1.95 3.85 -4.85
C HIS A 54 2.72 4.79 -5.77
N ASN A 55 4.04 4.57 -5.92
CA ASN A 55 4.85 5.34 -6.85
C ASN A 55 4.37 5.21 -8.29
N GLN A 56 4.03 4.00 -8.75
CA GLN A 56 3.50 3.78 -10.09
C GLN A 56 2.18 4.54 -10.31
N VAL A 57 1.28 4.56 -9.33
CA VAL A 57 0.03 5.32 -9.42
C VAL A 57 0.30 6.81 -9.45
N ALA A 58 1.22 7.30 -8.62
CA ALA A 58 1.59 8.71 -8.61
C ALA A 58 2.23 9.15 -9.93
N ASP A 59 3.12 8.35 -10.51
CA ASP A 59 3.73 8.62 -11.83
C ASP A 59 2.66 8.64 -12.94
N PHE A 60 1.65 7.78 -12.85
CA PHE A 60 0.51 7.80 -13.77
C PHE A 60 -0.29 9.10 -13.65
N ILE A 61 -0.57 9.59 -12.44
CA ILE A 61 -1.27 10.86 -12.22
C ILE A 61 -0.48 12.04 -12.80
N VAL A 62 0.83 12.08 -12.56
CA VAL A 62 1.73 13.09 -13.13
C VAL A 62 1.63 13.09 -14.65
N SER A 63 1.70 11.90 -15.27
CA SER A 63 1.57 11.75 -16.73
C SER A 63 0.19 12.18 -17.24
N LEU A 64 -0.88 11.75 -16.59
CA LEU A 64 -2.26 12.03 -16.99
C LEU A 64 -2.57 13.54 -16.96
N THR A 65 -1.97 14.25 -16.00
CA THR A 65 -2.17 15.69 -15.79
C THR A 65 -1.13 16.55 -16.50
N SER A 66 -0.27 15.95 -17.33
CA SER A 66 0.84 16.66 -17.98
C SER A 66 1.72 17.44 -16.99
N GLY A 67 1.88 16.90 -15.78
CA GLY A 67 2.68 17.52 -14.71
C GLY A 67 1.99 18.65 -13.93
N GLN A 68 0.72 18.95 -14.17
CA GLN A 68 -0.03 19.90 -13.34
C GLN A 68 -0.18 19.43 -11.89
N ILE A 69 -0.25 18.10 -11.70
CA ILE A 69 -0.13 17.47 -10.39
C ILE A 69 1.25 16.82 -10.32
N ASP A 70 2.09 17.29 -9.40
CA ASP A 70 3.39 16.66 -9.14
C ASP A 70 3.25 15.37 -8.32
N LYS A 71 4.36 14.62 -8.20
CA LYS A 71 4.36 13.32 -7.54
C LYS A 71 4.02 13.40 -6.05
N VAL A 72 4.45 14.45 -5.36
CA VAL A 72 4.19 14.63 -3.92
C VAL A 72 2.70 14.90 -3.70
N MET A 73 2.11 15.74 -4.54
CA MET A 73 0.68 16.01 -4.52
C MET A 73 -0.13 14.76 -4.89
N ALA A 74 0.29 14.01 -5.92
CA ALA A 74 -0.36 12.75 -6.31
C ALA A 74 -0.37 11.72 -5.17
N MET A 75 0.76 11.54 -4.48
CA MET A 75 0.85 10.68 -3.29
C MET A 75 -0.04 11.18 -2.15
N THR A 76 -0.10 12.50 -1.94
CA THR A 76 -0.97 13.12 -0.92
C THR A 76 -2.45 12.86 -1.24
N MET A 77 -2.85 12.98 -2.50
CA MET A 77 -4.21 12.68 -2.95
C MET A 77 -4.55 11.20 -2.77
N MET A 78 -3.64 10.28 -3.10
CA MET A 78 -3.82 8.85 -2.86
C MET A 78 -3.99 8.52 -1.38
N ARG A 79 -3.39 9.29 -0.47
CA ARG A 79 -3.53 9.11 0.97
C ARG A 79 -4.82 9.73 1.53
N GLN A 80 -5.15 10.94 1.12
CA GLN A 80 -6.24 11.73 1.73
C GLN A 80 -7.58 11.58 1.01
N ARG A 81 -7.55 11.22 -0.28
CA ARG A 81 -8.72 11.19 -1.17
C ARG A 81 -8.72 9.92 -2.04
N ARG A 82 -8.31 8.79 -1.45
CA ARG A 82 -8.08 7.52 -2.15
C ARG A 82 -9.25 7.13 -3.06
N GLU A 83 -10.47 7.11 -2.51
CA GLU A 83 -11.66 6.68 -3.24
C GLU A 83 -11.98 7.57 -4.45
N ASP A 84 -11.81 8.89 -4.31
CA ASP A 84 -11.99 9.84 -5.41
C ASP A 84 -10.97 9.60 -6.52
N VAL A 85 -9.71 9.41 -6.13
CA VAL A 85 -8.62 9.17 -7.07
C VAL A 85 -8.82 7.84 -7.78
N GLU A 86 -9.12 6.76 -7.05
CA GLU A 86 -9.42 5.44 -7.62
C GLU A 86 -10.55 5.52 -8.63
N ARG A 87 -11.66 6.17 -8.29
CA ARG A 87 -12.81 6.35 -9.19
C ARG A 87 -12.45 7.08 -10.48
N ILE A 88 -11.63 8.14 -10.40
CA ILE A 88 -11.18 8.90 -11.58
C ILE A 88 -10.25 8.04 -12.43
N LEU A 89 -9.28 7.35 -11.81
CA LEU A 89 -8.28 6.55 -12.49
C LEU A 89 -8.84 5.24 -13.07
N GLU A 90 -9.94 4.72 -12.54
CA GLU A 90 -10.67 3.59 -13.12
C GLU A 90 -11.43 3.97 -14.40
N ALA A 91 -11.83 5.23 -14.51
CA ALA A 91 -12.53 5.77 -15.68
C ALA A 91 -11.59 6.29 -16.78
N ALA A 92 -10.30 6.44 -16.49
CA ALA A 92 -9.24 6.88 -17.39
C ALA A 92 -8.52 5.70 -18.07
#